data_AF-A0A935G0F8-F1
#
_entry.id   AF-A0A935G0F8-F1
#
_cell.length_a   1.000
_cell.length_b   1.000
_cell.length_c   1.000
_cell.angle_alpha   90.00
_cell.angle_beta   90.00
_cell.angle_gamma   90.00
#
_symmetry.space_group_name_H-M   'P 1'
#
loop_
_entity.id
_entity.type
_entity.pdbx_description
1 polymer ?
#
loop_
_entity_poly.entity_id
_entity_poly.type
_entity_poly.pdbx_seq_one_letter_code
_entity_poly.pdbx_strand_id
1 'polypeptide(L)'
;MKALLCKTLGLPDTLRVEEIPDPVPGPGQVLVEMKAAGVNFPDALLIQGKYQFKPPLPFAPGAELAGVVVALGEGVKGVKLGQSVIASCQFGAFAEKVVVDSRQIIPMPAGLGFDVAASFTLAYGTSYHAVKGRAGLKAGETLLVLGAAGGVGLAAIQIGKALGARVIAAASTPEKLAICKESGADELINYRSENLRDRLKELTGGKGPDVIYDPVGGEYAEPAFRSSAWGGRYLVVGFANGAIPALPFNLALLKGASIIGVFWGEFVKRQLPDFIKDLGEMFGLIAQGKLRPHISARYPLAQGAQALQDLLDRKVTGKVIITNGDTSVAIPGPQVGAGKTAISPAPSSNGPWKPADLRQFVGKELGVSSWITLDQARINEFARCTQDDQWIHLDVERATTESPFGGTIAHAFLSLSMIPATIYELVAGRLQVAAMLNYGLDRTRFMSPVKAGQRVRNRVKVVAVEDKGAGRWLLTTENTFEIEGQEKPAIVAISLGMLLE
;
A
#
# COMPACT_ATOMS: atom_id res chain seq x y z
N MET A 1 -18.15 15.34 -16.55
CA MET A 1 -17.84 14.51 -15.37
C MET A 1 -18.85 14.72 -14.24
N LYS A 2 -18.99 13.74 -13.35
CA LYS A 2 -19.69 13.87 -12.07
C LYS A 2 -18.79 14.46 -10.97
N ALA A 3 -19.35 15.30 -10.11
CA ALA A 3 -18.66 15.87 -8.96
C ALA A 3 -19.62 16.04 -7.78
N LEU A 4 -19.17 15.76 -6.56
CA LEU A 4 -19.90 16.08 -5.33
C LEU A 4 -19.69 17.56 -5.01
N LEU A 5 -20.71 18.39 -5.19
CA LEU A 5 -20.59 19.85 -5.08
C LEU A 5 -21.10 20.37 -3.72
N CYS A 6 -20.28 21.24 -3.12
CA CYS A 6 -20.68 22.18 -2.10
C CYS A 6 -21.08 23.49 -2.78
N LYS A 7 -22.39 23.77 -2.80
CA LYS A 7 -22.97 25.02 -3.36
C LYS A 7 -23.25 26.06 -2.27
N THR A 8 -23.46 25.59 -1.05
CA THR A 8 -23.70 26.40 0.14
C THR A 8 -22.91 25.77 1.29
N LEU A 9 -22.33 26.60 2.16
CA LEU A 9 -21.64 26.09 3.35
C LEU A 9 -22.66 25.48 4.32
N GLY A 10 -22.34 24.30 4.85
CA GLY A 10 -23.26 23.54 5.69
C GLY A 10 -22.73 22.17 6.10
N LEU A 11 -23.65 21.30 6.48
CA LEU A 11 -23.39 19.90 6.82
C LEU A 11 -23.35 19.02 5.54
N PRO A 12 -22.83 17.79 5.61
CA PRO A 12 -22.69 16.92 4.43
C PRO A 12 -24.00 16.66 3.66
N ASP A 13 -25.15 16.69 4.34
CA ASP A 13 -26.49 16.53 3.77
C ASP A 13 -26.87 17.62 2.74
N THR A 14 -26.13 18.73 2.69
CA THR A 14 -26.27 19.78 1.67
C THR A 14 -25.56 19.47 0.36
N LEU A 15 -24.65 18.51 0.32
CA LEU A 15 -23.84 18.21 -0.85
C LEU A 15 -24.65 17.42 -1.90
N ARG A 16 -24.45 17.74 -3.18
CA ARG A 16 -25.14 17.05 -4.29
C ARG A 16 -24.14 16.60 -5.34
N VAL A 17 -24.29 15.37 -5.83
CA VAL A 17 -23.54 14.94 -7.01
C VAL A 17 -24.23 15.48 -8.25
N GLU A 18 -23.48 16.20 -9.06
CA GLU A 18 -23.97 16.82 -10.29
C GLU A 18 -23.02 16.54 -11.44
N GLU A 19 -23.56 16.61 -12.66
CA GLU A 19 -22.78 16.53 -13.88
C GLU A 19 -22.35 17.93 -14.31
N ILE A 20 -21.04 18.11 -14.48
CA ILE A 20 -20.40 19.36 -14.87
C ILE A 20 -19.40 19.11 -16.01
N PRO A 21 -19.02 20.13 -16.79
CA PRO A 21 -17.98 19.99 -17.81
C PRO A 21 -16.67 19.47 -17.22
N ASP A 22 -15.93 18.70 -18.01
CA ASP A 22 -14.59 18.27 -17.62
C ASP A 22 -13.67 19.51 -17.50
N PRO A 23 -12.88 19.62 -16.44
CA PRO A 23 -11.96 20.74 -16.28
C PRO A 23 -10.77 20.56 -17.21
N VAL A 24 -10.26 21.68 -17.74
CA VAL A 24 -9.11 21.69 -18.66
C VAL A 24 -7.86 22.13 -17.88
N PRO A 25 -6.76 21.37 -17.91
CA PRO A 25 -5.54 21.77 -17.22
C PRO A 25 -4.89 22.97 -17.93
N GLY A 26 -4.58 24.02 -17.17
CA GLY A 26 -3.78 25.14 -17.63
C GLY A 26 -2.26 24.86 -17.61
N PRO A 27 -1.42 25.85 -17.94
CA PRO A 27 0.04 25.70 -17.90
C PRO A 27 0.55 25.18 -16.54
N GLY A 28 1.44 24.19 -16.56
CA GLY A 28 1.99 23.57 -15.35
C GLY A 28 1.02 22.66 -14.58
N GLN A 29 -0.20 22.45 -15.07
CA GLN A 29 -1.21 21.61 -14.43
C GLN A 29 -1.43 20.30 -15.20
N VAL A 30 -1.96 19.29 -14.52
CA VAL A 30 -2.37 18.02 -15.10
C VAL A 30 -3.82 17.71 -14.74
N LEU A 31 -4.52 16.99 -15.61
CA LEU A 31 -5.83 16.44 -15.32
C LEU A 31 -5.67 14.99 -14.88
N VAL A 32 -6.14 14.68 -13.68
CA VAL A 32 -6.10 13.32 -13.12
C VAL A 32 -7.52 12.76 -13.08
N GLU A 33 -7.73 11.61 -13.70
CA GLU A 33 -8.93 10.80 -13.51
C GLU A 33 -8.81 10.06 -12.17
N MET A 34 -9.69 10.42 -11.24
CA MET A 34 -9.71 9.87 -9.90
C MET A 34 -10.17 8.41 -9.93
N LYS A 35 -9.38 7.52 -9.30
CA LYS A 35 -9.78 6.12 -9.05
C LYS A 35 -10.22 5.94 -7.60
N ALA A 36 -9.49 6.57 -6.67
CA ALA A 36 -9.83 6.61 -5.25
C ALA A 36 -9.49 7.99 -4.66
N ALA A 37 -10.32 8.48 -3.73
CA ALA A 37 -10.09 9.71 -2.98
C ALA A 37 -10.21 9.45 -1.48
N GLY A 38 -9.27 9.99 -0.69
CA GLY A 38 -9.28 9.83 0.75
C GLY A 38 -10.24 10.83 1.40
N VAL A 39 -11.09 10.37 2.31
CA VAL A 39 -11.94 11.25 3.13
C VAL A 39 -11.19 11.65 4.40
N ASN A 40 -11.17 12.94 4.69
CA ASN A 40 -10.43 13.53 5.81
C ASN A 40 -11.28 14.52 6.61
N PHE A 41 -10.94 14.70 7.88
CA PHE A 41 -11.67 15.64 8.76
C PHE A 41 -11.62 17.10 8.25
N PRO A 42 -10.50 17.60 7.68
CA PRO A 42 -10.47 18.89 7.00
C PRO A 42 -11.51 19.06 5.89
N ASP A 43 -11.88 18.00 5.15
CA ASP A 43 -12.90 18.08 4.10
C ASP A 43 -14.26 18.46 4.69
N ALA A 44 -14.60 17.90 5.85
CA ALA A 44 -15.84 18.22 6.56
C ALA A 44 -15.81 19.63 7.19
N LEU A 45 -14.65 20.12 7.61
CA LEU A 45 -14.48 21.50 8.08
C LEU A 45 -14.58 22.51 6.93
N LEU A 46 -14.09 22.14 5.75
CA LEU A 46 -14.09 22.95 4.54
C LEU A 46 -15.52 23.27 4.11
N ILE A 47 -16.39 22.26 4.01
CA ILE A 47 -17.80 22.43 3.63
C ILE A 47 -18.59 23.23 4.68
N GLN A 48 -18.17 23.21 5.94
CA GLN A 48 -18.78 24.00 7.03
C GLN A 48 -18.25 25.45 7.10
N GLY A 49 -17.23 25.80 6.30
CA GLY A 49 -16.57 27.11 6.37
C GLY A 49 -15.74 27.33 7.65
N LYS A 50 -15.42 26.24 8.37
CA LYS A 50 -14.67 26.25 9.64
C LYS A 50 -13.17 26.00 9.43
N TYR A 51 -12.73 25.73 8.21
CA TYR A 51 -11.32 25.55 7.86
C TYR A 51 -10.63 26.89 7.56
N GLN A 52 -9.31 26.94 7.68
CA GLN A 52 -8.53 28.17 7.49
C GLN A 52 -8.58 28.67 6.02
N PHE A 53 -8.69 27.74 5.08
CA PHE A 53 -8.85 28.03 3.65
C PHE A 53 -10.31 27.91 3.24
N LYS A 54 -10.78 28.82 2.37
CA LYS A 54 -12.17 28.87 1.90
C LYS A 54 -12.20 28.95 0.36
N PRO A 55 -12.46 27.83 -0.34
CA PRO A 55 -12.61 27.84 -1.79
C PRO A 55 -13.84 28.66 -2.21
N PRO A 56 -13.83 29.26 -3.42
CA PRO A 56 -15.03 29.86 -3.99
C PRO A 56 -16.10 28.79 -4.24
N LEU A 57 -17.37 29.12 -3.99
CA LEU A 57 -18.50 28.25 -4.29
C LEU A 57 -18.91 28.39 -5.77
N PRO A 58 -19.38 27.32 -6.43
CA PRO A 58 -19.38 25.94 -5.94
C PRO A 58 -17.99 25.28 -6.04
N PHE A 59 -17.69 24.36 -5.12
CA PHE A 59 -16.48 23.53 -5.19
C PHE A 59 -16.78 22.08 -4.82
N ALA A 60 -15.94 21.15 -5.30
CA ALA A 60 -15.96 19.77 -4.81
C ALA A 60 -15.00 19.62 -3.61
N PRO A 61 -15.37 18.97 -2.50
CA PRO A 61 -14.46 18.70 -1.39
C PRO A 61 -13.45 17.58 -1.75
N GLY A 62 -12.57 17.26 -0.81
CA GLY A 62 -11.59 16.17 -0.94
C GLY A 62 -10.17 16.68 -1.19
N ALA A 63 -9.30 16.47 -0.21
CA ALA A 63 -7.93 17.00 -0.20
C ALA A 63 -6.87 16.07 -0.80
N GLU A 64 -7.18 14.78 -1.01
CA GLU A 64 -6.23 13.79 -1.53
C GLU A 64 -6.89 12.75 -2.44
N LEU A 65 -6.13 12.21 -3.39
CA LEU A 65 -6.56 11.14 -4.28
C LEU A 65 -5.40 10.31 -4.83
N ALA A 66 -5.76 9.17 -5.41
CA ALA A 66 -4.93 8.43 -6.33
C ALA A 66 -5.70 8.17 -7.65
N GLY A 67 -5.00 8.26 -8.76
CA GLY A 67 -5.63 8.21 -10.08
C GLY A 67 -4.64 8.12 -11.23
N VAL A 68 -5.14 8.36 -12.44
CA VAL A 68 -4.38 8.27 -13.69
C VAL A 68 -4.37 9.62 -14.39
N VAL A 69 -3.21 10.06 -14.86
CA VAL A 69 -3.08 11.30 -15.63
C VAL A 69 -3.70 11.13 -17.02
N VAL A 70 -4.70 11.95 -17.35
CA VAL A 70 -5.47 11.85 -18.60
C VAL A 70 -5.33 13.08 -19.51
N ALA A 71 -4.82 14.20 -19.01
CA ALA A 71 -4.37 15.33 -19.83
C ALA A 71 -3.20 16.07 -19.16
N LEU A 72 -2.35 16.70 -19.97
CA LEU A 72 -1.23 17.53 -19.54
C LEU A 72 -1.45 18.95 -20.04
N GLY A 73 -1.27 19.93 -19.17
CA GLY A 73 -1.18 21.33 -19.54
C GLY A 73 0.20 21.68 -20.13
N GLU A 74 0.29 22.88 -20.72
CA GLU A 74 1.53 23.38 -21.30
C GLU A 74 2.68 23.41 -20.29
N GLY A 75 3.89 23.03 -20.71
CA GLY A 75 5.10 23.16 -19.90
C GLY A 75 5.26 22.14 -18.76
N VAL A 76 4.34 21.18 -18.61
CA VAL A 76 4.50 20.08 -17.65
C VAL A 76 5.68 19.20 -18.02
N LYS A 77 6.56 18.94 -17.04
CA LYS A 77 7.73 18.06 -17.16
C LYS A 77 7.69 17.00 -16.07
N GLY A 78 8.26 15.82 -16.34
CA GLY A 78 8.39 14.75 -15.34
C GLY A 78 7.11 13.96 -15.04
N VAL A 79 5.97 14.31 -15.67
CA VAL A 79 4.69 13.59 -15.58
C VAL A 79 4.26 13.17 -16.98
N LYS A 80 3.74 11.95 -17.13
CA LYS A 80 3.31 11.37 -18.41
C LYS A 80 1.81 11.08 -18.44
N LEU A 81 1.21 11.15 -19.63
CA LEU A 81 -0.14 10.60 -19.85
C LEU A 81 -0.17 9.10 -19.52
N GLY A 82 -1.27 8.64 -18.93
CA GLY A 82 -1.44 7.27 -18.46
C GLY A 82 -0.69 6.92 -17.17
N GLN A 83 0.09 7.85 -16.61
CA GLN A 83 0.83 7.61 -15.38
C GLN A 83 -0.13 7.51 -14.18
N SER A 84 0.07 6.48 -13.36
CA SER A 84 -0.61 6.38 -12.06
C SER A 84 0.07 7.27 -11.03
N VAL A 85 -0.72 8.07 -10.34
CA VAL A 85 -0.24 9.14 -9.46
C VAL A 85 -1.04 9.21 -8.17
N ILE A 86 -0.38 9.73 -7.14
CA ILE A 86 -1.01 10.22 -5.92
C ILE A 86 -0.95 11.74 -5.95
N ALA A 87 -2.02 12.41 -5.51
CA ALA A 87 -2.11 13.85 -5.52
C ALA A 87 -2.73 14.39 -4.23
N SER A 88 -2.23 15.54 -3.79
CA SER A 88 -2.79 16.34 -2.70
C SER A 88 -3.30 17.65 -3.29
N CYS A 89 -4.62 17.79 -3.45
CA CYS A 89 -5.25 18.84 -4.26
C CYS A 89 -5.89 20.00 -3.45
N GLN A 90 -5.72 20.08 -2.13
CA GLN A 90 -6.41 21.02 -1.20
C GLN A 90 -7.94 20.83 -1.16
N PHE A 91 -8.60 20.72 -2.31
CA PHE A 91 -9.99 20.37 -2.53
C PHE A 91 -10.14 19.81 -3.97
N GLY A 92 -11.32 19.28 -4.30
CA GLY A 92 -11.67 18.85 -5.66
C GLY A 92 -11.54 17.35 -5.90
N ALA A 93 -10.99 16.56 -4.97
CA ALA A 93 -10.82 15.12 -5.16
C ALA A 93 -12.13 14.33 -5.25
N PHE A 94 -13.24 14.85 -4.72
CA PHE A 94 -14.55 14.18 -4.80
C PHE A 94 -15.25 14.53 -6.11
N ALA A 95 -14.57 14.23 -7.21
CA ALA A 95 -15.01 14.36 -8.60
C ALA A 95 -14.34 13.26 -9.44
N GLU A 96 -14.93 12.91 -10.59
CA GLU A 96 -14.33 11.88 -11.47
C GLU A 96 -12.98 12.32 -12.04
N LYS A 97 -12.79 13.62 -12.24
CA LYS A 97 -11.53 14.21 -12.69
C LYS A 97 -11.22 15.48 -11.92
N VAL A 98 -9.94 15.76 -11.71
CA VAL A 98 -9.49 16.98 -11.04
C VAL A 98 -8.20 17.51 -11.65
N VAL A 99 -8.11 18.83 -11.73
CA VAL A 99 -6.90 19.53 -12.17
C VAL A 99 -5.99 19.74 -10.97
N VAL A 100 -4.73 19.35 -11.10
CA VAL A 100 -3.73 19.43 -10.04
C VAL A 100 -2.48 20.11 -10.60
N ASP A 101 -1.81 20.93 -9.78
CA ASP A 101 -0.47 21.43 -10.12
C ASP A 101 0.50 20.26 -10.27
N SER A 102 1.25 20.20 -11.36
CA SER A 102 2.19 19.09 -11.63
C SER A 102 3.23 18.89 -10.54
N ARG A 103 3.55 19.93 -9.75
CA ARG A 103 4.49 19.84 -8.60
C ARG A 103 3.90 19.14 -7.39
N GLN A 104 2.58 18.95 -7.35
CA GLN A 104 1.87 18.24 -6.29
C GLN A 104 1.58 16.78 -6.64
N ILE A 105 2.06 16.34 -7.81
CA ILE A 105 1.97 14.95 -8.25
C ILE A 105 3.10 14.14 -7.62
N ILE A 106 2.72 13.05 -6.98
CA ILE A 106 3.62 12.03 -6.46
C ILE A 106 3.48 10.81 -7.38
N PRO A 107 4.58 10.34 -8.02
CA PRO A 107 4.55 9.08 -8.75
C PRO A 107 4.13 7.93 -7.84
N MET A 108 3.13 7.16 -8.26
CA MET A 108 2.67 6.02 -7.47
C MET A 108 3.65 4.84 -7.61
N PRO A 109 4.11 4.22 -6.50
CA PRO A 109 4.91 3.01 -6.56
C PRO A 109 4.18 1.89 -7.31
N ALA A 110 4.91 1.12 -8.12
CA ALA A 110 4.34 -0.01 -8.84
C ALA A 110 3.75 -1.05 -7.87
N GLY A 111 2.56 -1.57 -8.21
CA GLY A 111 1.86 -2.57 -7.39
C GLY A 111 1.08 -2.01 -6.19
N LEU A 112 1.14 -0.70 -5.91
CA LEU A 112 0.31 -0.09 -4.88
C LEU A 112 -1.11 0.12 -5.39
N GLY A 113 -2.11 -0.45 -4.72
CA GLY A 113 -3.52 -0.25 -5.09
C GLY A 113 -3.99 1.19 -4.86
N PHE A 114 -4.85 1.71 -5.73
CA PHE A 114 -5.34 3.10 -5.67
C PHE A 114 -5.97 3.47 -4.33
N ASP A 115 -6.73 2.57 -3.71
CA ASP A 115 -7.34 2.84 -2.39
C ASP A 115 -6.28 3.09 -1.31
N VAL A 116 -5.23 2.26 -1.30
CA VAL A 116 -4.14 2.37 -0.33
C VAL A 116 -3.37 3.66 -0.60
N ALA A 117 -3.04 3.92 -1.87
CA ALA A 117 -2.39 5.14 -2.33
C ALA A 117 -3.17 6.42 -1.94
N ALA A 118 -4.50 6.43 -2.12
CA ALA A 118 -5.37 7.55 -1.77
C ALA A 118 -5.58 7.71 -0.25
N SER A 119 -5.31 6.66 0.53
CA SER A 119 -5.42 6.71 1.99
C SER A 119 -4.14 7.19 2.69
N PHE A 120 -3.05 7.30 1.95
CA PHE A 120 -1.71 7.36 2.52
C PHE A 120 -1.25 8.78 2.84
N THR A 121 -1.35 9.69 1.87
CA THR A 121 -0.59 10.95 1.88
C THR A 121 -0.89 11.83 3.08
N LEU A 122 -2.15 12.17 3.33
CA LEU A 122 -2.50 13.12 4.39
C LEU A 122 -2.26 12.51 5.77
N ALA A 123 -2.77 11.29 5.99
CA ALA A 123 -2.72 10.66 7.30
C ALA A 123 -1.30 10.24 7.68
N TYR A 124 -0.63 9.45 6.84
CA TYR A 124 0.73 8.99 7.12
C TYR A 124 1.74 10.12 7.00
N GLY A 125 1.58 11.04 6.03
CA GLY A 125 2.44 12.23 5.95
C GLY A 125 2.39 13.08 7.21
N THR A 126 1.18 13.34 7.73
CA THR A 126 1.02 14.10 8.98
C THR A 126 1.66 13.37 10.15
N SER A 127 1.35 12.07 10.32
CA SER A 127 1.87 11.28 11.44
C SER A 127 3.38 11.08 11.39
N TYR A 128 3.96 10.91 10.19
CA TYR A 128 5.39 10.74 10.01
C TYR A 128 6.16 12.03 10.36
N HIS A 129 5.69 13.15 9.81
CA HIS A 129 6.22 14.46 10.16
C HIS A 129 6.10 14.73 11.67
N ALA A 130 4.96 14.43 12.27
CA ALA A 130 4.73 14.62 13.70
C ALA A 130 5.67 13.77 14.56
N VAL A 131 5.69 12.46 14.33
CA VAL A 131 6.37 11.49 15.20
C VAL A 131 7.88 11.49 14.96
N LYS A 132 8.31 11.37 13.71
CA LYS A 132 9.74 11.34 13.36
C LYS A 132 10.33 12.74 13.29
N GLY A 133 9.69 13.64 12.55
CA GLY A 133 10.24 14.97 12.26
C GLY A 133 10.19 15.93 13.46
N ARG A 134 9.00 16.09 14.06
CA ARG A 134 8.76 17.09 15.12
C ARG A 134 9.07 16.56 16.50
N ALA A 135 8.66 15.33 16.82
CA ALA A 135 8.99 14.71 18.10
C ALA A 135 10.42 14.18 18.14
N GLY A 136 10.99 13.75 17.01
CA GLY A 136 12.27 13.07 17.01
C GLY A 136 12.24 11.76 17.80
N LEU A 137 11.11 11.02 17.76
CA LEU A 137 10.90 9.79 18.52
C LEU A 137 12.06 8.80 18.32
N LYS A 138 12.56 8.26 19.43
CA LYS A 138 13.67 7.29 19.47
C LYS A 138 13.17 5.89 19.82
N ALA A 139 13.92 4.89 19.39
CA ALA A 139 13.68 3.51 19.81
C ALA A 139 13.73 3.39 21.34
N GLY A 140 12.83 2.60 21.92
CA GLY A 140 12.69 2.42 23.37
C GLY A 140 11.89 3.52 24.08
N GLU A 141 11.60 4.66 23.43
CA GLU A 141 10.69 5.66 24.00
C GLU A 141 9.24 5.18 24.01
N THR A 142 8.44 5.69 24.94
CA THR A 142 7.00 5.42 25.03
C THR A 142 6.20 6.50 24.32
N LEU A 143 5.43 6.11 23.30
CA LEU A 143 4.50 6.95 22.56
C LEU A 143 3.06 6.68 23.03
N LEU A 144 2.39 7.70 23.56
CA LEU A 144 0.94 7.69 23.76
C LEU A 144 0.23 8.24 22.53
N VAL A 145 -0.73 7.51 21.98
CA VAL A 145 -1.58 7.97 20.88
C VAL A 145 -3.01 8.15 21.38
N LEU A 146 -3.52 9.38 21.38
CA LEU A 146 -4.93 9.67 21.66
C LEU A 146 -5.76 9.59 20.37
N GLY A 147 -7.05 9.23 20.50
CA GLY A 147 -7.91 9.02 19.33
C GLY A 147 -7.36 7.94 18.40
N ALA A 148 -6.75 6.92 18.98
CA ALA A 148 -5.80 6.04 18.32
C ALA A 148 -6.38 5.27 17.12
N ALA A 149 -7.68 4.98 17.12
CA ALA A 149 -8.35 4.24 16.06
C ALA A 149 -8.70 5.07 14.81
N GLY A 150 -8.43 6.39 14.79
CA GLY A 150 -8.63 7.22 13.59
C GLY A 150 -7.48 7.08 12.58
N GLY A 151 -7.66 7.58 11.35
CA GLY A 151 -6.64 7.47 10.28
C GLY A 151 -5.24 7.93 10.68
N VAL A 152 -5.11 9.12 11.26
CA VAL A 152 -3.83 9.64 11.77
C VAL A 152 -3.34 8.95 13.04
N GLY A 153 -4.26 8.38 13.83
CA GLY A 153 -3.91 7.63 15.05
C GLY A 153 -3.26 6.30 14.71
N LEU A 154 -3.90 5.52 13.82
CA LEU A 154 -3.37 4.23 13.37
C LEU A 154 -2.04 4.40 12.62
N ALA A 155 -1.91 5.46 11.82
CA ALA A 155 -0.64 5.81 11.20
C ALA A 155 0.45 6.10 12.26
N ALA A 156 0.14 6.87 13.31
CA ALA A 156 1.08 7.15 14.40
C ALA A 156 1.51 5.89 15.16
N ILE A 157 0.60 4.94 15.40
CA ILE A 157 0.93 3.63 15.99
C ILE A 157 1.95 2.92 15.12
N GLN A 158 1.62 2.68 13.84
CA GLN A 158 2.48 1.90 12.94
C GLN A 158 3.85 2.56 12.75
N ILE A 159 3.90 3.89 12.63
CA ILE A 159 5.15 4.65 12.52
C ILE A 159 5.96 4.55 13.82
N GLY A 160 5.33 4.70 14.98
CA GLY A 160 5.99 4.53 16.27
C GLY A 160 6.61 3.13 16.41
N LYS A 161 5.88 2.08 16.03
CA LYS A 161 6.39 0.71 16.02
C LYS A 161 7.52 0.50 15.02
N ALA A 162 7.41 1.06 13.82
CA ALA A 162 8.48 0.99 12.82
C ALA A 162 9.78 1.69 13.28
N LEU A 163 9.67 2.70 14.17
CA LEU A 163 10.80 3.39 14.80
C LEU A 163 11.30 2.71 16.09
N GLY A 164 10.71 1.59 16.50
CA GLY A 164 11.13 0.83 17.68
C GLY A 164 10.62 1.39 19.01
N ALA A 165 9.57 2.20 18.99
CA ALA A 165 8.95 2.70 20.22
C ALA A 165 8.00 1.66 20.85
N ARG A 166 7.76 1.84 22.16
CA ARG A 166 6.63 1.23 22.86
C ARG A 166 5.41 2.14 22.68
N VAL A 167 4.29 1.61 22.22
CA VAL A 167 3.10 2.39 21.87
C VAL A 167 1.93 2.03 22.80
N ILE A 168 1.37 3.06 23.43
CA ILE A 168 0.13 2.99 24.21
C ILE A 168 -0.97 3.67 23.38
N ALA A 169 -2.01 2.92 23.02
CA ALA A 169 -3.14 3.43 22.25
C ALA A 169 -4.34 3.70 23.15
N ALA A 170 -4.86 4.94 23.11
CA ALA A 170 -6.07 5.32 23.82
C ALA A 170 -7.23 5.59 22.86
N ALA A 171 -8.35 4.88 23.03
CA ALA A 171 -9.54 4.99 22.19
C ALA A 171 -10.83 4.79 23.00
N SER A 172 -11.98 4.99 22.35
CA SER A 172 -13.27 5.10 23.04
C SER A 172 -14.05 3.80 23.24
N THR A 173 -13.73 2.73 22.52
CA THR A 173 -14.48 1.47 22.56
C THR A 173 -13.53 0.26 22.43
N PRO A 174 -13.95 -0.93 22.91
CA PRO A 174 -13.17 -2.16 22.76
C PRO A 174 -12.83 -2.50 21.31
N GLU A 175 -13.76 -2.29 20.37
CA GLU A 175 -13.57 -2.59 18.95
C GLU A 175 -12.50 -1.68 18.34
N LYS A 176 -12.53 -0.40 18.71
CA LYS A 176 -11.49 0.57 18.31
C LYS A 176 -10.13 0.20 18.88
N LEU A 177 -10.07 -0.31 20.11
CA LEU A 177 -8.83 -0.76 20.73
C LEU A 177 -8.28 -2.05 20.10
N ALA A 178 -9.15 -2.98 19.70
CA ALA A 178 -8.74 -4.18 18.96
C ALA A 178 -8.01 -3.81 17.66
N ILE A 179 -8.55 -2.86 16.89
CA ILE A 179 -7.90 -2.36 15.66
C ILE A 179 -6.54 -1.69 15.97
N CYS A 180 -6.45 -0.95 17.08
CA CYS A 180 -5.17 -0.38 17.53
C CYS A 180 -4.14 -1.47 17.86
N LYS A 181 -4.59 -2.56 18.49
CA LYS A 181 -3.74 -3.72 18.83
C LYS A 181 -3.23 -4.42 17.58
N GLU A 182 -4.11 -4.68 16.62
CA GLU A 182 -3.75 -5.24 15.30
C GLU A 182 -2.78 -4.34 14.53
N SER A 183 -2.89 -3.02 14.71
CA SER A 183 -1.98 -2.03 14.12
C SER A 183 -0.63 -1.94 14.83
N GLY A 184 -0.42 -2.71 15.92
CA GLY A 184 0.86 -2.86 16.58
C GLY A 184 0.98 -2.20 17.96
N ALA A 185 -0.10 -1.66 18.53
CA ALA A 185 -0.06 -1.09 19.88
C ALA A 185 0.37 -2.15 20.92
N ASP A 186 1.25 -1.78 21.85
CA ASP A 186 1.69 -2.66 22.92
C ASP A 186 0.64 -2.70 24.03
N GLU A 187 0.14 -1.53 24.42
CA GLU A 187 -0.85 -1.35 25.49
C GLU A 187 -2.08 -0.59 24.99
N LEU A 188 -3.22 -0.79 25.66
CA LEU A 188 -4.52 -0.25 25.29
C LEU A 188 -5.15 0.45 26.51
N ILE A 189 -5.79 1.60 26.28
CA ILE A 189 -6.56 2.33 27.30
C ILE A 189 -7.93 2.70 26.72
N ASN A 190 -9.01 2.23 27.33
CA ASN A 190 -10.33 2.75 27.06
C ASN A 190 -10.60 3.98 27.93
N TYR A 191 -10.33 5.17 27.41
CA TYR A 191 -10.45 6.42 28.17
C TYR A 191 -11.91 6.81 28.53
N ARG A 192 -12.92 6.02 28.12
CA ARG A 192 -14.32 6.22 28.52
C ARG A 192 -14.69 5.42 29.76
N SER A 193 -14.07 4.27 29.96
CA SER A 193 -14.33 3.39 31.11
C SER A 193 -13.21 3.42 32.15
N GLU A 194 -12.03 3.90 31.79
CA GLU A 194 -10.84 3.93 32.64
C GLU A 194 -10.37 5.37 32.85
N ASN A 195 -9.77 5.64 34.02
CA ASN A 195 -9.07 6.89 34.27
C ASN A 195 -7.75 6.91 33.49
N LEU A 196 -7.63 7.82 32.51
CA LEU A 196 -6.45 7.92 31.65
C LEU A 196 -5.14 8.08 32.44
N ARG A 197 -5.15 8.87 33.53
CA ARG A 197 -3.92 9.15 34.30
C ARG A 197 -3.47 7.94 35.10
N ASP A 198 -4.39 7.26 35.75
CA ASP A 198 -4.06 6.09 36.58
C ASP A 198 -3.53 4.96 35.72
N ARG A 199 -4.16 4.71 34.56
CA ARG A 199 -3.68 3.71 33.59
C ARG A 199 -2.33 4.08 32.99
N LEU A 200 -2.10 5.34 32.63
CA LEU A 200 -0.77 5.77 32.18
C LEU A 200 0.28 5.56 33.28
N LYS A 201 -0.02 5.90 34.53
CA LYS A 201 0.89 5.69 35.66
C LYS A 201 1.22 4.21 35.82
N GLU A 202 0.23 3.33 35.77
CA GLU A 202 0.43 1.89 35.88
C GLU A 202 1.28 1.34 34.72
N LEU A 203 0.87 1.61 33.47
CA LEU A 203 1.52 1.06 32.28
C LEU A 203 2.95 1.59 32.08
N THR A 204 3.28 2.76 32.63
CA THR A 204 4.60 3.38 32.50
C THR A 204 5.43 3.31 33.78
N GLY A 205 4.96 2.61 34.82
CA GLY A 205 5.66 2.55 36.12
C GLY A 205 5.84 3.93 36.77
N GLY A 206 4.91 4.85 36.51
CA GLY A 206 4.94 6.23 36.99
C GLY A 206 5.83 7.19 36.21
N LYS A 207 6.60 6.71 35.22
CA LYS A 207 7.45 7.56 34.39
C LYS A 207 6.63 8.50 33.51
N GLY A 208 5.53 8.01 32.94
CA GLY A 208 4.77 8.71 31.89
C GLY A 208 5.29 8.44 30.47
N PRO A 209 4.52 8.78 29.43
CA PRO A 209 4.97 8.69 28.04
C PRO A 209 5.99 9.79 27.70
N ASP A 210 6.96 9.45 26.84
CA ASP A 210 8.00 10.36 26.36
C ASP A 210 7.49 11.26 25.22
N VAL A 211 6.52 10.76 24.43
CA VAL A 211 5.83 11.49 23.37
C VAL A 211 4.32 11.27 23.47
N ILE A 212 3.53 12.32 23.32
CA ILE A 212 2.07 12.25 23.25
C ILE A 212 1.62 12.78 21.89
N TYR A 213 0.88 11.97 21.16
CA TYR A 213 0.28 12.30 19.87
C TYR A 213 -1.21 12.61 20.07
N ASP A 214 -1.61 13.87 19.89
CA ASP A 214 -3.00 14.29 20.15
C ASP A 214 -3.69 14.94 18.93
N PRO A 215 -4.53 14.17 18.20
CA PRO A 215 -5.42 14.68 17.16
C PRO A 215 -6.82 15.06 17.69
N VAL A 216 -7.08 14.88 18.99
CA VAL A 216 -8.41 14.96 19.61
C VAL A 216 -8.60 16.28 20.35
N GLY A 217 -7.64 16.67 21.20
CA GLY A 217 -7.73 17.83 22.09
C GLY A 217 -8.82 17.67 23.15
N GLY A 218 -9.44 18.79 23.54
CA GLY A 218 -10.51 18.83 24.54
C GLY A 218 -10.10 18.30 25.92
N GLU A 219 -11.00 17.57 26.56
CA GLU A 219 -10.86 17.08 27.94
C GLU A 219 -9.70 16.10 28.17
N TYR A 220 -9.20 15.44 27.12
CA TYR A 220 -8.14 14.44 27.24
C TYR A 220 -6.73 15.05 27.20
N ALA A 221 -6.59 16.28 26.70
CA ALA A 221 -5.30 16.95 26.50
C ALA A 221 -4.57 17.20 27.84
N GLU A 222 -5.26 17.79 28.81
CA GLU A 222 -4.66 18.13 30.12
C GLU A 222 -4.26 16.89 30.92
N PRO A 223 -5.11 15.85 31.08
CA PRO A 223 -4.74 14.64 31.79
C PRO A 223 -3.57 13.91 31.13
N ALA A 224 -3.53 13.86 29.80
CA ALA A 224 -2.41 13.28 29.07
C ALA A 224 -1.12 14.07 29.30
N PHE A 225 -1.16 15.40 29.12
CA PHE A 225 0.01 16.26 29.29
C PHE A 225 0.56 16.21 30.73
N ARG A 226 -0.31 16.23 31.74
CA ARG A 226 0.07 16.06 33.15
C ARG A 226 0.75 14.72 33.43
N SER A 227 0.38 13.68 32.69
CA SER A 227 0.98 12.35 32.81
C SER A 227 2.28 12.18 32.03
N SER A 228 2.73 13.18 31.27
CA SER A 228 3.99 13.11 30.50
C SER A 228 5.20 12.77 31.37
N ALA A 229 6.19 12.11 30.77
CA ALA A 229 7.52 11.99 31.33
C ALA A 229 8.22 13.34 31.44
N TRP A 230 9.27 13.38 32.27
CA TRP A 230 10.20 14.50 32.28
C TRP A 230 10.82 14.68 30.89
N GLY A 231 10.83 15.90 30.35
CA GLY A 231 11.30 16.16 28.98
C GLY A 231 10.32 15.71 27.89
N GLY A 232 9.09 15.36 28.26
CA GLY A 232 8.09 14.84 27.32
C GLY A 232 7.73 15.83 26.20
N ARG A 233 7.30 15.30 25.05
CA ARG A 233 6.89 16.09 23.87
C ARG A 233 5.43 15.84 23.55
N TYR A 234 4.60 16.87 23.68
CA TYR A 234 3.19 16.81 23.32
C TYR A 234 2.98 17.41 21.93
N LEU A 235 2.52 16.59 21.00
CA LEU A 235 2.30 16.94 19.60
C LEU A 235 0.86 17.42 19.43
N VAL A 236 0.69 18.70 19.11
CA VAL A 236 -0.60 19.30 18.77
C VAL A 236 -0.90 19.01 17.30
N VAL A 237 -1.71 17.98 17.04
CA VAL A 237 -2.03 17.50 15.68
C VAL A 237 -3.39 18.00 15.22
N GLY A 238 -4.38 18.02 16.11
CA GLY A 238 -5.74 18.42 15.75
C GLY A 238 -6.68 18.47 16.95
N PHE A 239 -7.92 18.88 16.66
CA PHE A 239 -8.96 19.10 17.67
C PHE A 239 -10.25 18.38 17.26
N ALA A 240 -10.18 17.08 17.00
CA ALA A 240 -11.35 16.29 16.56
C ALA A 240 -12.48 16.26 17.61
N ASN A 241 -12.21 16.65 18.86
CA ASN A 241 -13.23 16.87 19.88
C ASN A 241 -13.91 18.25 19.82
N GLY A 242 -13.50 19.13 18.90
CA GLY A 242 -14.06 20.46 18.67
C GLY A 242 -13.53 21.53 19.62
N ALA A 243 -13.29 21.20 20.89
CA ALA A 243 -12.76 22.15 21.88
C ALA A 243 -11.23 22.25 21.82
N ILE A 244 -10.72 23.48 21.70
CA ILE A 244 -9.28 23.76 21.87
C ILE A 244 -8.96 23.73 23.36
N PRO A 245 -8.02 22.89 23.83
CA PRO A 245 -7.71 22.77 25.25
C PRO A 245 -6.97 24.00 25.78
N ALA A 246 -7.24 24.36 27.03
CA ALA A 246 -6.53 25.39 27.79
C ALA A 246 -5.59 24.71 28.80
N LEU A 247 -4.34 24.42 28.41
CA LEU A 247 -3.37 23.76 29.26
C LEU A 247 -2.80 24.72 30.33
N PRO A 248 -2.81 24.35 31.61
CA PRO A 248 -2.11 25.11 32.65
C PRO A 248 -0.60 25.13 32.39
N PHE A 249 -0.01 26.31 32.15
CA PHE A 249 1.41 26.41 31.77
C PHE A 249 2.39 25.93 32.85
N ASN A 250 1.97 25.89 34.11
CA ASN A 250 2.77 25.30 35.18
C ASN A 250 3.08 23.80 34.92
N LEU A 251 2.26 23.09 34.14
CA LEU A 251 2.56 21.71 33.76
C LEU A 251 3.80 21.59 32.88
N ALA A 252 3.98 22.52 31.93
CA ALA A 252 5.16 22.51 31.05
C ALA A 252 6.43 22.75 31.88
N LEU A 253 6.37 23.69 32.83
CA LEU A 253 7.43 23.95 33.80
C LEU A 253 7.75 22.71 34.65
N LEU A 254 6.74 22.13 35.30
CA LEU A 254 6.93 21.02 36.24
C LEU A 254 7.39 19.71 35.58
N LYS A 255 7.15 19.55 34.28
CA LYS A 255 7.57 18.38 33.50
C LYS A 255 8.83 18.62 32.67
N GLY A 256 9.34 19.86 32.61
CA GLY A 256 10.37 20.23 31.63
C GLY A 256 9.94 19.87 30.20
N ALA A 257 8.63 19.90 29.91
CA ALA A 257 8.02 19.33 28.72
C ALA A 257 7.80 20.38 27.62
N SER A 258 7.74 19.91 26.38
CA SER A 258 7.50 20.73 25.20
C SER A 258 6.09 20.53 24.65
N ILE A 259 5.46 21.63 24.21
CA ILE A 259 4.23 21.60 23.40
C ILE A 259 4.63 21.97 21.97
N ILE A 260 4.44 21.05 21.04
CA ILE A 260 4.99 21.13 19.69
C ILE A 260 3.84 21.12 18.67
N GLY A 261 3.71 22.21 17.92
CA GLY A 261 2.78 22.30 16.81
C GLY A 261 3.19 21.39 15.63
N VAL A 262 2.19 20.75 15.04
CA VAL A 262 2.31 19.93 13.82
C VAL A 262 1.42 20.55 12.73
N PHE A 263 2.04 21.20 11.74
CA PHE A 263 1.32 21.78 10.60
C PHE A 263 1.84 21.21 9.29
N TRP A 264 1.37 20.01 8.95
CA TRP A 264 1.87 19.24 7.81
C TRP A 264 1.74 19.98 6.47
N GLY A 265 0.60 20.61 6.21
CA GLY A 265 0.39 21.35 4.96
C GLY A 265 1.39 22.49 4.73
N GLU A 266 1.87 23.12 5.80
CA GLU A 266 2.89 24.17 5.72
C GLU A 266 4.31 23.60 5.66
N PHE A 267 4.56 22.46 6.32
CA PHE A 267 5.80 21.69 6.19
C PHE A 267 6.05 21.30 4.73
N VAL A 268 5.06 20.73 4.04
CA VAL A 268 5.18 20.34 2.62
C VAL A 268 5.57 21.53 1.74
N LYS A 269 5.01 22.71 2.00
CA LYS A 269 5.30 23.93 1.22
C LYS A 269 6.69 24.51 1.50
N ARG A 270 7.08 24.57 2.78
CA ARG A 270 8.31 25.24 3.22
C ARG A 270 9.55 24.35 3.16
N GLN A 271 9.37 23.04 3.27
CA GLN A 271 10.44 22.05 3.42
C GLN A 271 10.22 20.88 2.44
N LEU A 272 9.97 21.23 1.17
CA LEU A 272 9.70 20.25 0.11
C LEU A 272 10.78 19.14 -0.01
N PRO A 273 12.09 19.43 0.10
CA PRO A 273 13.11 18.37 0.04
C PRO A 273 12.98 17.35 1.17
N ASP A 274 12.72 17.80 2.39
CA ASP A 274 12.53 16.92 3.55
C ASP A 274 11.25 16.08 3.39
N PHE A 275 10.17 16.68 2.89
CA PHE A 275 8.94 15.95 2.57
C PHE A 275 9.18 14.85 1.52
N ILE A 276 9.91 15.12 0.45
CA ILE A 276 10.21 14.13 -0.59
C ILE A 276 11.03 12.97 -0.01
N LYS A 277 12.00 13.27 0.85
CA LYS A 277 12.78 12.26 1.57
C LYS A 277 11.89 11.39 2.47
N ASP A 278 11.07 12.03 3.30
CA ASP A 278 10.14 11.35 4.20
C ASP A 278 9.17 10.44 3.43
N LEU A 279 8.68 10.90 2.29
CA LEU A 279 7.80 10.15 1.39
C LEU A 279 8.47 8.89 0.82
N GLY A 280 9.74 9.00 0.40
CA GLY A 280 10.52 7.85 -0.07
C GLY A 280 10.73 6.80 1.02
N GLU A 281 11.09 7.22 2.23
CA GLU A 281 11.24 6.32 3.39
C GLU A 281 9.90 5.63 3.73
N MET A 282 8.82 6.39 3.71
CA MET A 282 7.46 5.91 3.92
C MET A 282 7.03 4.85 2.90
N PHE A 283 7.28 5.05 1.61
CA PHE A 283 7.03 4.03 0.59
C PHE A 283 7.89 2.78 0.79
N GLY A 284 9.15 2.95 1.23
CA GLY A 284 10.00 1.82 1.63
C GLY A 284 9.39 1.00 2.77
N LEU A 285 8.79 1.65 3.77
CA LEU A 285 8.12 0.96 4.87
C LEU A 285 6.81 0.27 4.44
N ILE A 286 6.07 0.84 3.48
CA ILE A 286 4.91 0.16 2.86
C ILE A 286 5.39 -1.10 2.12
N ALA A 287 6.44 -1.00 1.31
CA ALA A 287 6.98 -2.12 0.55
C ALA A 287 7.48 -3.26 1.46
N GLN A 288 8.01 -2.93 2.64
CA GLN A 288 8.39 -3.89 3.68
C GLN A 288 7.18 -4.46 4.46
N GLY A 289 5.95 -4.00 4.17
CA GLY A 289 4.75 -4.38 4.88
C GLY A 289 4.68 -3.87 6.33
N LYS A 290 5.50 -2.88 6.71
CA LYS A 290 5.53 -2.27 8.05
C LYS A 290 4.47 -1.19 8.23
N LEU A 291 4.11 -0.50 7.14
CA LEU A 291 2.96 0.41 7.11
C LEU A 291 1.86 -0.20 6.25
N ARG A 292 0.68 -0.38 6.84
CA ARG A 292 -0.51 -0.98 6.22
C ARG A 292 -1.71 -0.10 6.55
N PRO A 293 -2.08 0.85 5.67
CA PRO A 293 -3.25 1.68 5.88
C PRO A 293 -4.51 0.84 6.09
N HIS A 294 -5.18 1.05 7.23
CA HIS A 294 -6.45 0.41 7.52
C HIS A 294 -7.58 1.21 6.89
N ILE A 295 -8.27 0.60 5.91
CA ILE A 295 -9.43 1.20 5.24
C ILE A 295 -10.69 0.54 5.77
N SER A 296 -11.50 1.26 6.56
CA SER A 296 -12.72 0.71 7.15
C SER A 296 -13.91 0.67 6.20
N ALA A 297 -13.95 1.59 5.22
CA ALA A 297 -15.09 1.73 4.34
C ALA A 297 -14.72 2.32 2.98
N ARG A 298 -15.49 1.92 1.98
CA ARG A 298 -15.46 2.44 0.60
C ARG A 298 -16.86 2.90 0.24
N TYR A 299 -16.98 4.10 -0.28
CA TYR A 299 -18.23 4.68 -0.75
C TYR A 299 -18.08 5.05 -2.22
N PRO A 300 -19.06 4.74 -3.09
CA PRO A 300 -19.05 5.32 -4.42
C PRO A 300 -19.20 6.85 -4.32
N LEU A 301 -18.73 7.59 -5.33
CA LEU A 301 -18.82 9.06 -5.39
C LEU A 301 -20.23 9.60 -5.09
N ALA A 302 -21.27 8.89 -5.54
CA ALA A 302 -22.68 9.19 -5.26
C ALA A 302 -23.01 9.27 -3.76
N GLN A 303 -22.26 8.56 -2.91
CA GLN A 303 -22.43 8.50 -1.46
C GLN A 303 -21.37 9.33 -0.70
N GLY A 304 -20.62 10.21 -1.37
CA GLY A 304 -19.57 10.98 -0.71
C GLY A 304 -20.06 11.87 0.44
N ALA A 305 -21.31 12.35 0.38
CA ALA A 305 -21.97 13.04 1.48
C ALA A 305 -22.11 12.13 2.73
N GLN A 306 -22.54 10.89 2.54
CA GLN A 306 -22.66 9.90 3.61
C GLN A 306 -21.29 9.55 4.20
N ALA A 307 -20.26 9.42 3.36
CA ALA A 307 -18.89 9.16 3.82
C ALA A 307 -18.37 10.25 4.78
N LEU A 308 -18.64 11.52 4.46
CA LEU A 308 -18.32 12.65 5.32
C LEU A 308 -19.16 12.67 6.60
N GLN A 309 -20.45 12.31 6.51
CA GLN A 309 -21.33 12.23 7.68
C GLN A 309 -20.87 11.14 8.66
N ASP A 310 -20.55 9.94 8.17
CA ASP A 310 -20.08 8.84 9.01
C ASP A 310 -18.72 9.16 9.68
N LEU A 311 -17.88 9.95 9.01
CA LEU A 311 -16.67 10.50 9.61
C LEU A 311 -16.99 11.47 10.76
N LEU A 312 -17.91 12.42 10.57
CA LEU A 312 -18.34 13.36 11.61
C LEU A 312 -19.00 12.66 12.80
N ASP A 313 -19.80 11.62 12.54
CA ASP A 313 -20.46 10.79 13.55
C ASP A 313 -19.50 9.85 14.29
N ARG A 314 -18.21 9.84 13.91
CA ARG A 314 -17.14 9.00 14.49
C ARG A 314 -17.42 7.49 14.39
N LYS A 315 -18.18 7.07 13.36
CA LYS A 315 -18.53 5.67 13.06
C LYS A 315 -17.38 4.91 12.38
N VAL A 316 -16.40 5.63 11.86
CA VAL A 316 -15.31 5.06 11.03
C VAL A 316 -14.04 4.83 11.85
N THR A 317 -13.21 3.89 11.38
CA THR A 317 -11.90 3.55 11.94
C THR A 317 -10.84 3.61 10.84
N GLY A 318 -9.67 4.16 11.11
CA GLY A 318 -8.68 4.38 10.07
C GLY A 318 -9.18 5.31 8.95
N LYS A 319 -9.10 4.84 7.70
CA LYS A 319 -9.37 5.63 6.50
C LYS A 319 -10.66 5.21 5.80
N VAL A 320 -11.33 6.21 5.23
CA VAL A 320 -12.49 6.04 4.36
C VAL A 320 -12.09 6.49 2.96
N ILE A 321 -12.50 5.72 1.96
CA ILE A 321 -12.21 5.99 0.55
C ILE A 321 -13.51 6.27 -0.21
N ILE A 322 -13.48 7.27 -1.08
CA ILE A 322 -14.47 7.48 -2.13
C ILE A 322 -13.92 6.91 -3.43
N THR A 323 -14.71 6.13 -4.16
CA THR A 323 -14.33 5.53 -5.44
C THR A 323 -15.16 6.09 -6.60
N ASN A 324 -14.56 6.14 -7.79
CA ASN A 324 -15.25 6.52 -9.01
C ASN A 324 -15.86 5.27 -9.68
N GLY A 325 -17.18 5.06 -9.50
CA GLY A 325 -17.92 3.91 -10.04
C GLY A 325 -18.30 2.85 -9.00
N ASP A 326 -19.31 2.04 -9.33
CA ASP A 326 -19.78 0.93 -8.50
C ASP A 326 -18.66 -0.11 -8.38
N THR A 327 -17.91 0.00 -7.30
CA THR A 327 -16.81 -0.90 -7.00
C THR A 327 -17.21 -1.73 -5.80
N SER A 328 -18.14 -2.65 -6.06
CA SER A 328 -17.93 -4.05 -5.69
C SER A 328 -16.77 -4.67 -6.49
N VAL A 329 -15.74 -3.88 -6.81
CA VAL A 329 -14.40 -4.40 -6.92
C VAL A 329 -13.94 -4.49 -5.47
N ALA A 330 -14.34 -5.58 -4.81
CA ALA A 330 -13.43 -6.19 -3.88
C ALA A 330 -12.06 -6.15 -4.56
N ILE A 331 -11.06 -5.52 -3.93
CA ILE A 331 -9.70 -5.94 -4.21
C ILE A 331 -9.78 -7.44 -3.96
N PRO A 332 -9.60 -8.27 -4.97
CA PRO A 332 -9.30 -9.61 -4.60
C PRO A 332 -7.96 -9.52 -3.92
N GLY A 333 -7.94 -9.75 -2.60
CA GLY A 333 -6.80 -10.46 -2.03
C GLY A 333 -6.49 -11.57 -3.03
N PRO A 334 -5.22 -11.68 -3.46
CA PRO A 334 -4.83 -12.20 -4.76
C PRO A 334 -5.88 -13.16 -5.33
N GLN A 335 -6.60 -12.80 -6.40
CA GLN A 335 -7.32 -13.86 -7.14
C GLN A 335 -6.21 -14.70 -7.74
N VAL A 336 -5.85 -15.74 -7.00
CA VAL A 336 -5.74 -17.06 -7.58
C VAL A 336 -7.02 -17.21 -8.39
N GLY A 337 -6.95 -16.89 -9.68
CA GLY A 337 -8.06 -17.10 -10.56
C GLY A 337 -8.49 -18.54 -10.36
N ALA A 338 -9.73 -18.76 -9.92
CA ALA A 338 -10.40 -20.03 -10.04
C ALA A 338 -10.77 -20.30 -11.51
N GLY A 339 -9.94 -19.87 -12.46
CA GLY A 339 -9.76 -20.63 -13.68
C GLY A 339 -9.25 -22.00 -13.23
N LYS A 340 -10.00 -23.05 -13.56
CA LYS A 340 -9.57 -24.43 -13.34
C LYS A 340 -8.29 -24.72 -14.13
N THR A 341 -7.17 -24.27 -13.61
CA THR A 341 -5.84 -24.84 -13.75
C THR A 341 -5.13 -24.69 -12.41
N ALA A 342 -5.85 -24.95 -11.30
CA ALA A 342 -5.17 -25.63 -10.21
C ALA A 342 -4.66 -26.91 -10.85
N ILE A 343 -3.33 -27.05 -11.00
CA ILE A 343 -2.80 -28.38 -11.24
C ILE A 343 -3.17 -29.18 -9.99
N SER A 344 -4.24 -29.95 -10.13
CA SER A 344 -4.61 -30.92 -9.11
C SER A 344 -3.50 -31.97 -9.13
N PRO A 345 -2.79 -32.18 -8.01
CA PRO A 345 -1.73 -33.17 -7.98
C PRO A 345 -2.33 -34.54 -8.30
N ALA A 346 -1.75 -35.24 -9.26
CA ALA A 346 -2.10 -36.63 -9.51
C ALA A 346 -1.81 -37.45 -8.23
N PRO A 347 -2.78 -38.23 -7.72
CA PRO A 347 -2.56 -39.05 -6.55
C PRO A 347 -1.64 -40.22 -6.91
N SER A 348 -0.50 -40.38 -6.22
CA SER A 348 0.27 -41.64 -6.28
C SER A 348 1.16 -41.89 -5.06
N SER A 349 0.73 -42.87 -4.25
CA SER A 349 1.43 -44.03 -3.68
C SER A 349 2.78 -43.96 -2.94
N ASN A 350 3.52 -42.86 -2.87
CA ASN A 350 4.73 -42.78 -2.04
C ASN A 350 4.62 -41.60 -1.06
N GLY A 351 4.91 -41.85 0.22
CA GLY A 351 4.80 -40.85 1.29
C GLY A 351 5.60 -39.56 0.99
N PRO A 352 5.33 -38.48 1.72
CA PRO A 352 5.93 -37.18 1.42
C PRO A 352 7.46 -37.22 1.61
N TRP A 353 8.18 -36.81 0.58
CA TRP A 353 9.62 -36.60 0.54
C TRP A 353 10.05 -35.47 1.48
N LYS A 354 11.13 -35.67 2.21
CA LYS A 354 11.94 -34.60 2.80
C LYS A 354 12.98 -34.12 1.77
N PRO A 355 13.62 -32.95 1.97
CA PRO A 355 14.70 -32.48 1.09
C PRO A 355 15.80 -33.53 0.85
N ALA A 356 16.20 -34.26 1.89
CA ALA A 356 17.19 -35.34 1.77
C ALA A 356 16.76 -36.45 0.80
N ASP A 357 15.47 -36.78 0.73
CA ASP A 357 14.93 -37.84 -0.12
C ASP A 357 15.02 -37.48 -1.60
N LEU A 358 15.14 -36.20 -1.95
CA LEU A 358 15.34 -35.76 -3.34
C LEU A 358 16.67 -36.27 -3.93
N ARG A 359 17.63 -36.70 -3.10
CA ARG A 359 18.88 -37.33 -3.57
C ARG A 359 18.63 -38.56 -4.43
N GLN A 360 17.53 -39.29 -4.22
CA GLN A 360 17.20 -40.47 -5.02
C GLN A 360 16.89 -40.15 -6.50
N PHE A 361 16.58 -38.89 -6.79
CA PHE A 361 16.31 -38.36 -8.12
C PHE A 361 17.54 -37.73 -8.78
N VAL A 362 18.69 -37.63 -8.11
CA VAL A 362 19.92 -37.07 -8.72
C VAL A 362 20.27 -37.85 -10.00
N GLY A 363 20.38 -37.12 -11.11
CA GLY A 363 20.60 -37.67 -12.44
C GLY A 363 19.33 -38.18 -13.14
N LYS A 364 18.16 -38.10 -12.51
CA LYS A 364 16.86 -38.58 -13.01
C LYS A 364 15.86 -37.45 -13.19
N GLU A 365 14.87 -37.69 -14.04
CA GLU A 365 13.72 -36.82 -14.20
C GLU A 365 12.86 -36.84 -12.94
N LEU A 366 12.58 -35.64 -12.40
CA LEU A 366 11.64 -35.43 -11.30
C LEU A 366 10.19 -35.49 -11.80
N GLY A 367 9.96 -34.95 -13.01
CA GLY A 367 8.68 -35.01 -13.69
C GLY A 367 8.57 -33.98 -14.82
N VAL A 368 7.39 -33.95 -15.43
CA VAL A 368 7.04 -33.03 -16.52
C VAL A 368 5.78 -32.27 -16.13
N SER A 369 5.83 -30.95 -16.21
CA SER A 369 4.71 -30.08 -15.87
C SER A 369 3.58 -30.17 -16.89
N SER A 370 2.42 -29.64 -16.51
CA SER A 370 1.30 -29.40 -17.41
C SER A 370 1.69 -28.40 -18.51
N TRP A 371 1.02 -28.51 -19.65
CA TRP A 371 1.15 -27.56 -20.74
C TRP A 371 0.51 -26.21 -20.39
N ILE A 372 1.21 -25.14 -20.73
CA ILE A 372 0.83 -23.75 -20.46
C ILE A 372 0.78 -22.99 -21.79
N THR A 373 -0.36 -22.39 -22.12
CA THR A 373 -0.49 -21.52 -23.30
C THR A 373 0.13 -20.15 -23.03
N LEU A 374 0.98 -19.68 -23.94
CA LEU A 374 1.53 -18.32 -23.95
C LEU A 374 0.77 -17.48 -24.99
N ASP A 375 -0.43 -17.04 -24.64
CA ASP A 375 -1.23 -16.15 -25.48
C ASP A 375 -0.73 -14.69 -25.42
N GLN A 376 -1.27 -13.85 -26.33
CA GLN A 376 -0.88 -12.45 -26.41
C GLN A 376 -1.19 -11.68 -25.12
N ALA A 377 -2.28 -12.02 -24.41
CA ALA A 377 -2.65 -11.35 -23.17
C ALA A 377 -1.59 -11.57 -22.08
N ARG A 378 -1.10 -12.81 -21.93
CA ARG A 378 -0.02 -13.14 -21.00
C ARG A 378 1.31 -12.49 -21.39
N ILE A 379 1.62 -12.42 -22.69
CA ILE A 379 2.83 -11.75 -23.19
C ILE A 379 2.77 -10.24 -22.89
N ASN A 380 1.63 -9.60 -23.14
CA ASN A 380 1.41 -8.19 -22.82
C ASN A 380 1.53 -7.91 -21.32
N GLU A 381 0.94 -8.77 -20.48
CA GLU A 381 1.00 -8.62 -19.04
C GLU A 381 2.43 -8.78 -18.51
N PHE A 382 3.22 -9.70 -19.10
CA PHE A 382 4.62 -9.84 -18.75
C PHE A 382 5.43 -8.60 -19.13
N ALA A 383 5.30 -8.10 -20.37
CA ALA A 383 5.96 -6.86 -20.79
C ALA A 383 5.63 -5.69 -19.86
N ARG A 384 4.35 -5.55 -19.49
CA ARG A 384 3.89 -4.51 -18.58
C ARG A 384 4.55 -4.62 -17.20
N CYS A 385 4.72 -5.84 -16.69
CA CYS A 385 5.38 -6.09 -15.42
C CYS A 385 6.89 -5.84 -15.47
N THR A 386 7.55 -6.14 -16.58
CA THR A 386 9.01 -6.01 -16.74
C THR A 386 9.45 -4.72 -17.41
N GLN A 387 8.51 -3.91 -17.91
CA GLN A 387 8.75 -2.73 -18.77
C GLN A 387 9.54 -3.08 -20.03
N ASP A 388 9.33 -4.29 -20.56
CA ASP A 388 9.98 -4.75 -21.78
C ASP A 388 9.04 -4.59 -22.98
N ASP A 389 8.98 -3.35 -23.47
CA ASP A 389 8.04 -2.89 -24.50
C ASP A 389 8.57 -3.09 -25.92
N GLN A 390 9.48 -4.06 -26.15
CA GLN A 390 9.97 -4.34 -27.49
C GLN A 390 8.82 -4.73 -28.43
N TRP A 391 8.75 -4.06 -29.57
CA TRP A 391 7.66 -4.23 -30.55
C TRP A 391 7.45 -5.69 -30.98
N ILE A 392 8.51 -6.50 -31.01
CA ILE A 392 8.44 -7.93 -31.40
C ILE A 392 7.58 -8.77 -30.44
N HIS A 393 7.31 -8.27 -29.23
CA HIS A 393 6.45 -8.92 -28.24
C HIS A 393 5.02 -8.37 -28.25
N LEU A 394 4.84 -7.09 -28.56
CA LEU A 394 3.60 -6.35 -28.28
C LEU A 394 2.84 -5.88 -29.52
N ASP A 395 3.56 -5.52 -30.58
CA ASP A 395 2.97 -4.96 -31.79
C ASP A 395 2.62 -6.10 -32.74
N VAL A 396 1.38 -6.59 -32.65
CA VAL A 396 0.90 -7.74 -33.43
C VAL A 396 0.95 -7.46 -34.93
N GLU A 397 0.57 -6.26 -35.35
CA GLU A 397 0.54 -5.88 -36.76
C GLU A 397 1.96 -5.84 -37.32
N ARG A 398 2.86 -5.11 -36.65
CA ARG A 398 4.26 -4.99 -37.04
C ARG A 398 5.00 -6.32 -36.94
N ALA A 399 4.76 -7.12 -35.90
CA ALA A 399 5.38 -8.43 -35.77
C ALA A 399 4.91 -9.40 -36.83
N THR A 400 3.69 -9.27 -37.35
CA THR A 400 3.23 -10.13 -38.44
C THR A 400 3.96 -9.82 -39.76
N THR A 401 4.32 -8.56 -40.00
CA THR A 401 4.92 -8.10 -41.26
C THR A 401 6.45 -8.03 -41.23
N GLU A 402 7.04 -7.60 -40.10
CA GLU A 402 8.47 -7.31 -39.97
C GLU A 402 9.25 -8.36 -39.17
N SER A 403 8.58 -9.19 -38.36
CA SER A 403 9.29 -10.22 -37.56
C SER A 403 9.71 -11.40 -38.44
N PRO A 404 10.95 -11.92 -38.26
CA PRO A 404 11.36 -13.16 -38.94
C PRO A 404 10.55 -14.39 -38.48
N PHE A 405 9.73 -14.24 -37.43
CA PHE A 405 8.89 -15.31 -36.89
C PHE A 405 7.43 -15.25 -37.38
N GLY A 406 7.06 -14.24 -38.18
CA GLY A 406 5.71 -14.11 -38.76
C GLY A 406 4.62 -13.93 -37.70
N GLY A 407 4.89 -13.13 -36.68
CA GLY A 407 4.03 -12.90 -35.52
C GLY A 407 4.82 -12.50 -34.28
N THR A 408 4.09 -12.16 -33.21
CA THR A 408 4.66 -11.88 -31.89
C THR A 408 5.24 -13.15 -31.27
N ILE A 409 6.31 -12.97 -30.51
CA ILE A 409 6.91 -14.03 -29.70
C ILE A 409 6.86 -13.64 -28.23
N ALA A 410 6.75 -14.62 -27.34
CA ALA A 410 6.85 -14.42 -25.91
C ALA A 410 8.26 -13.96 -25.51
N HIS A 411 8.36 -13.20 -24.43
CA HIS A 411 9.65 -12.85 -23.83
C HIS A 411 10.40 -14.10 -23.41
N ALA A 412 11.69 -14.16 -23.69
CA ALA A 412 12.56 -15.22 -23.21
C ALA A 412 12.50 -15.31 -21.66
N PHE A 413 12.47 -14.15 -20.98
CA PHE A 413 12.32 -14.07 -19.53
C PHE A 413 10.96 -14.51 -19.01
N LEU A 414 9.89 -14.45 -19.82
CA LEU A 414 8.57 -14.99 -19.44
C LEU A 414 8.63 -16.52 -19.31
N SER A 415 9.27 -17.19 -20.27
CA SER A 415 9.44 -18.65 -20.19
C SER A 415 10.34 -19.03 -19.00
N LEU A 416 11.39 -18.24 -18.73
CA LEU A 416 12.27 -18.44 -17.58
C LEU A 416 11.55 -18.24 -16.23
N SER A 417 10.66 -17.24 -16.13
CA SER A 417 9.95 -16.93 -14.89
C SER A 417 8.95 -18.02 -14.46
N MET A 418 8.62 -18.97 -15.34
CA MET A 418 7.71 -20.07 -15.04
C MET A 418 8.39 -21.28 -14.38
N ILE A 419 9.73 -21.31 -14.30
CA ILE A 419 10.48 -22.40 -13.63
C ILE A 419 9.95 -22.67 -12.21
N PRO A 420 9.81 -21.67 -11.31
CA PRO A 420 9.38 -21.95 -9.94
C PRO A 420 7.97 -22.56 -9.88
N ALA A 421 7.03 -22.03 -10.66
CA ALA A 421 5.64 -22.50 -10.67
C ALA A 421 5.53 -23.94 -11.20
N THR A 422 6.28 -24.27 -12.25
CA THR A 422 6.27 -25.61 -12.86
C THR A 422 7.05 -26.64 -12.05
N ILE A 423 8.10 -26.26 -11.31
CA ILE A 423 8.71 -27.15 -10.31
C ILE A 423 7.74 -27.39 -9.16
N TYR A 424 7.11 -26.32 -8.66
CA TYR A 424 6.15 -26.41 -7.56
C TYR A 424 5.01 -27.38 -7.90
N GLU A 425 4.50 -27.35 -9.13
CA GLU A 425 3.52 -28.32 -9.63
C GLU A 425 3.93 -29.79 -9.39
N LEU A 426 5.20 -30.12 -9.59
CA LEU A 426 5.70 -31.50 -9.50
C LEU A 426 5.92 -31.96 -8.06
N VAL A 427 6.19 -31.03 -7.15
CA VAL A 427 6.56 -31.33 -5.76
C VAL A 427 5.47 -30.97 -4.75
N ALA A 428 4.46 -30.19 -5.14
CA ALA A 428 3.36 -29.78 -4.28
C ALA A 428 2.63 -31.00 -3.69
N GLY A 429 2.49 -31.01 -2.37
CA GLY A 429 1.91 -32.14 -1.63
C GLY A 429 2.78 -33.39 -1.55
N ARG A 430 3.96 -33.40 -2.20
CA ARG A 430 4.93 -34.50 -2.19
C ARG A 430 6.21 -34.16 -1.45
N LEU A 431 6.60 -32.88 -1.35
CA LEU A 431 7.80 -32.43 -0.65
C LEU A 431 7.44 -31.65 0.63
N GLN A 432 7.96 -32.09 1.78
CA GLN A 432 7.81 -31.45 3.08
C GLN A 432 8.95 -30.49 3.36
N VAL A 433 8.65 -29.20 3.20
CA VAL A 433 9.56 -28.08 3.50
C VAL A 433 8.76 -26.95 4.14
N ALA A 434 9.38 -26.22 5.07
CA ALA A 434 8.83 -24.99 5.62
C ALA A 434 8.76 -23.88 4.55
N ALA A 435 9.75 -23.82 3.65
CA ALA A 435 9.75 -22.92 2.50
C ALA A 435 10.66 -23.43 1.36
N MET A 436 10.38 -22.95 0.15
CA MET A 436 11.24 -23.10 -1.02
C MET A 436 11.52 -21.71 -1.61
N LEU A 437 12.80 -21.33 -1.65
CA LEU A 437 13.23 -20.05 -2.21
C LEU A 437 13.84 -20.27 -3.58
N ASN A 438 13.46 -19.46 -4.56
CA ASN A 438 14.24 -19.34 -5.80
C ASN A 438 15.60 -18.74 -5.44
N TYR A 439 16.66 -19.53 -5.59
CA TYR A 439 18.02 -19.19 -5.17
C TYR A 439 18.94 -18.85 -6.34
N GLY A 440 18.38 -18.67 -7.54
CA GLY A 440 19.09 -18.21 -8.73
C GLY A 440 19.17 -19.22 -9.86
N LEU A 441 20.02 -18.92 -10.83
CA LEU A 441 20.26 -19.69 -12.04
C LEU A 441 21.77 -19.76 -12.28
N ASP A 442 22.30 -20.96 -12.53
CA ASP A 442 23.72 -21.11 -12.89
C ASP A 442 23.94 -20.88 -14.38
N ARG A 443 22.99 -21.29 -15.21
CA ARG A 443 23.14 -21.29 -16.67
C ARG A 443 21.79 -21.31 -17.34
N THR A 444 21.62 -20.48 -18.38
CA THR A 444 20.41 -20.42 -19.19
C THR A 444 20.78 -20.38 -20.67
N ARG A 445 20.05 -21.12 -21.50
CA ARG A 445 20.15 -21.09 -22.97
C ARG A 445 18.77 -20.95 -23.57
N PHE A 446 18.57 -19.92 -24.39
CA PHE A 446 17.36 -19.70 -25.18
C PHE A 446 17.58 -20.32 -26.56
N MET A 447 16.81 -21.35 -26.89
CA MET A 447 17.05 -22.19 -28.07
C MET A 447 16.08 -21.90 -29.20
N SER A 448 14.81 -21.65 -28.88
CA SER A 448 13.77 -21.38 -29.87
C SER A 448 12.80 -20.30 -29.34
N PRO A 449 12.36 -19.35 -30.17
CA PRO A 449 11.33 -18.40 -29.77
C PRO A 449 9.98 -19.09 -29.66
N VAL A 450 9.19 -18.70 -28.67
CA VAL A 450 7.81 -19.19 -28.49
C VAL A 450 6.87 -18.18 -29.10
N LYS A 451 6.17 -18.51 -30.19
CA LYS A 451 5.18 -17.63 -30.80
C LYS A 451 3.94 -17.50 -29.91
N ALA A 452 3.28 -16.36 -29.98
CA ALA A 452 2.01 -16.16 -29.28
C ALA A 452 0.99 -17.25 -29.67
N GLY A 453 0.31 -17.81 -28.68
CA GLY A 453 -0.64 -18.92 -28.82
C GLY A 453 -0.02 -20.32 -28.71
N GLN A 454 1.31 -20.45 -28.74
CA GLN A 454 1.95 -21.75 -28.52
C GLN A 454 1.90 -22.18 -27.05
N ARG A 455 2.01 -23.49 -26.83
CA ARG A 455 2.04 -24.10 -25.50
C ARG A 455 3.44 -24.57 -25.14
N VAL A 456 3.81 -24.39 -23.88
CA VAL A 456 5.09 -24.85 -23.33
C VAL A 456 4.89 -25.64 -22.04
N ARG A 457 5.84 -26.51 -21.71
CA ARG A 457 5.88 -27.22 -20.42
C ARG A 457 7.31 -27.47 -19.98
N ASN A 458 7.53 -27.60 -18.69
CA ASN A 458 8.85 -27.82 -18.12
C ASN A 458 9.09 -29.32 -17.85
N ARG A 459 10.17 -29.87 -18.40
CA ARG A 459 10.73 -31.16 -18.00
C ARG A 459 11.86 -30.92 -17.02
N VAL A 460 11.70 -31.41 -15.80
CA VAL A 460 12.60 -31.12 -14.67
C VAL A 460 13.43 -32.34 -14.32
N LYS A 461 14.76 -32.20 -14.34
CA LYS A 461 15.73 -33.22 -13.93
C LYS A 461 16.50 -32.73 -12.71
N VAL A 462 16.67 -33.58 -11.69
CA VAL A 462 17.49 -33.20 -10.54
C VAL A 462 18.96 -33.40 -10.88
N VAL A 463 19.75 -32.34 -10.72
CA VAL A 463 21.18 -32.33 -11.00
C VAL A 463 21.97 -32.58 -9.71
N ALA A 464 21.62 -31.90 -8.63
CA ALA A 464 22.29 -32.04 -7.33
C ALA A 464 21.34 -31.72 -6.18
N VAL A 465 21.61 -32.32 -5.02
CA VAL A 465 20.94 -32.03 -3.74
C VAL A 465 21.99 -31.99 -2.66
N GLU A 466 22.31 -30.78 -2.20
CA GLU A 466 23.39 -30.53 -1.26
C GLU A 466 22.84 -30.07 0.09
N ASP A 467 23.38 -30.63 1.18
CA ASP A 467 23.11 -30.15 2.53
C ASP A 467 24.00 -28.91 2.79
N LYS A 468 23.38 -27.78 3.13
CA LYS A 468 24.06 -26.51 3.45
C LYS A 468 24.05 -26.21 4.95
N GLY A 469 23.67 -27.20 5.77
CA GLY A 469 23.59 -27.13 7.22
C GLY A 469 22.44 -26.28 7.74
N ALA A 470 22.09 -26.49 9.01
CA ALA A 470 21.02 -25.80 9.71
C ALA A 470 19.63 -25.93 9.03
N GLY A 471 19.30 -27.14 8.57
CA GLY A 471 18.01 -27.43 7.90
C GLY A 471 17.88 -26.82 6.50
N ARG A 472 18.99 -26.40 5.88
CA ARG A 472 18.99 -25.79 4.54
C ARG A 472 19.55 -26.75 3.51
N TRP A 473 18.85 -26.88 2.40
CA TRP A 473 19.22 -27.78 1.31
C TRP A 473 19.19 -27.06 -0.01
N LEU A 474 20.28 -27.14 -0.78
CA LEU A 474 20.35 -26.59 -2.12
C LEU A 474 19.96 -27.67 -3.13
N LEU A 475 18.83 -27.46 -3.79
CA LEU A 475 18.35 -28.26 -4.92
C LEU A 475 18.79 -27.59 -6.21
N THR A 476 19.55 -28.31 -7.04
CA THR A 476 19.90 -27.88 -8.40
C THR A 476 19.10 -28.72 -9.39
N THR A 477 18.36 -28.06 -10.29
CA THR A 477 17.57 -28.72 -11.33
C THR A 477 17.93 -28.22 -12.72
N GLU A 478 17.89 -29.11 -13.70
CA GLU A 478 17.87 -28.79 -15.11
C GLU A 478 16.42 -28.74 -15.58
N ASN A 479 16.04 -27.61 -16.18
CA ASN A 479 14.69 -27.30 -16.62
C ASN A 479 14.70 -27.15 -18.13
N THR A 480 13.96 -28.00 -18.83
CA THR A 480 13.82 -27.96 -20.28
C THR A 480 12.39 -27.58 -20.63
N PHE A 481 12.20 -26.36 -21.12
CA PHE A 481 10.90 -25.89 -21.59
C PHE A 481 10.65 -26.34 -23.02
N GLU A 482 9.89 -27.41 -23.18
CA GLU A 482 9.46 -27.94 -24.49
C GLU A 482 8.38 -27.03 -25.09
N ILE A 483 8.34 -26.91 -26.42
CA ILE A 483 7.25 -26.25 -27.16
C ILE A 483 6.39 -27.34 -27.81
N GLU A 484 5.08 -27.27 -27.66
CA GLU A 484 4.16 -28.26 -28.21
C GLU A 484 4.34 -28.38 -29.73
N GLY A 485 4.60 -29.59 -30.21
CA GLY A 485 4.79 -29.88 -31.63
C GLY A 485 6.17 -29.48 -32.21
N GLN A 486 7.15 -29.12 -31.39
CA GLN A 486 8.52 -28.82 -31.85
C GLN A 486 9.57 -29.74 -31.22
N GLU A 487 10.61 -30.06 -31.98
CA GLU A 487 11.73 -30.88 -31.51
C GLU A 487 12.71 -30.07 -30.63
N LYS A 488 12.95 -28.80 -30.97
CA LYS A 488 13.84 -27.92 -30.18
C LYS A 488 13.05 -27.26 -29.04
N PRO A 489 13.58 -27.24 -27.81
CA PRO A 489 12.92 -26.55 -26.70
C PRO A 489 13.01 -25.03 -26.86
N ALA A 490 12.21 -24.32 -26.06
CA ALA A 490 12.32 -22.87 -25.89
C ALA A 490 13.57 -22.52 -25.09
N ILE A 491 13.75 -23.16 -23.93
CA ILE A 491 14.80 -22.86 -22.95
C ILE A 491 15.34 -24.15 -22.33
N VAL A 492 16.66 -24.16 -22.09
CA VAL A 492 17.29 -25.08 -21.14
C VAL A 492 17.98 -24.25 -20.05
N ALA A 493 17.62 -24.46 -18.78
CA ALA A 493 18.14 -23.69 -17.66
C ALA A 493 18.50 -24.56 -16.45
N ILE A 494 19.63 -24.26 -15.82
CA ILE A 494 20.04 -24.81 -14.52
C ILE A 494 19.59 -23.84 -13.44
N SER A 495 18.63 -24.25 -12.60
CA SER A 495 18.08 -23.43 -11.51
C SER A 495 18.45 -23.95 -10.15
N LEU A 496 18.59 -23.02 -9.21
CA LEU A 496 18.89 -23.26 -7.81
C LEU A 496 17.66 -22.97 -6.96
N GLY A 497 17.27 -23.93 -6.12
CA GLY A 497 16.21 -23.80 -5.12
C GLY A 497 16.76 -24.04 -3.73
N MET A 498 16.56 -23.11 -2.80
CA MET A 498 16.88 -23.33 -1.39
C MET A 498 15.65 -23.88 -0.67
N LEU A 499 15.74 -25.11 -0.21
CA LEU A 499 14.72 -25.77 0.59
C LEU A 499 15.04 -25.57 2.08
N LEU A 500 14.06 -25.14 2.85
CA LEU A 500 14.15 -24.99 4.30
C LEU A 500 13.31 -26.08 4.96
N GLU A 501 13.92 -26.91 5.78
CA GLU A 501 13.24 -27.92 6.61
C GLU A 501 12.48 -27.29 7.79
#